data_AF-A0AAU4KS91-F1
#
_entry.id   AF-A0AAU4KS91-F1
#
_cell.length_a   1.000
_cell.length_b   1.000
_cell.length_c   1.000
_cell.angle_alpha   90.00
_cell.angle_beta   90.00
_cell.angle_gamma   90.00
#
_symmetry.space_group_name_H-M   'P 1'
#
loop_
_entity.id
_entity.type
_entity.pdbx_description
1 polymer ?
#
loop_
_entity_poly.entity_id
_entity_poly.type
_entity_poly.pdbx_seq_one_letter_code
_entity_poly.pdbx_strand_id
1 'polypeptide(L)' 'MTTTLGAFVLGTPDPPAPADFYRALLGWQEVERKPEWVRLKAPHQERPGLSFQLETAPPRG' A
#
# COMPACT_ATOMS: atom_id res chain seq x y z
N MET A 1 10.95 -24.37 -10.40
CA MET A 1 10.18 -23.58 -9.41
C MET A 1 9.87 -22.23 -10.03
N THR A 2 8.63 -21.77 -9.95
CA THR A 2 8.22 -20.45 -10.44
C THR A 2 8.09 -19.48 -9.27
N THR A 3 8.60 -18.27 -9.45
CA THR A 3 8.47 -17.18 -8.47
C THR A 3 7.24 -16.34 -8.82
N THR A 4 6.44 -15.97 -7.82
CA THR A 4 5.26 -15.11 -7.99
C THR A 4 5.41 -13.84 -7.18
N LEU A 5 5.07 -12.69 -7.77
CA LEU A 5 5.09 -11.41 -7.09
C LEU A 5 4.08 -11.37 -5.93
N GLY A 6 4.55 -11.03 -4.73
CA GLY A 6 3.73 -10.97 -3.52
C GLY A 6 2.94 -9.67 -3.36
N ALA A 7 3.65 -8.54 -3.42
CA ALA A 7 3.09 -7.20 -3.21
C ALA A 7 4.05 -6.11 -3.68
N PHE A 8 3.52 -4.90 -3.85
CA PHE A 8 4.27 -3.66 -3.95
C PHE A 8 4.15 -2.88 -2.63
N VAL A 9 5.23 -2.24 -2.19
CA VAL A 9 5.24 -1.36 -1.02
C VAL A 9 5.77 0.01 -1.43
N LEU A 10 5.00 1.07 -1.20
CA LEU A 10 5.37 2.44 -1.50
C LEU A 10 5.59 3.22 -0.21
N GLY A 11 6.72 3.90 -0.10
CA GLY A 11 7.01 4.84 0.98
C GLY A 11 6.31 6.17 0.76
N THR A 12 5.72 6.73 1.82
CA THR A 12 5.05 8.03 1.80
C THR A 12 5.04 8.66 3.20
N PRO A 13 5.12 9.99 3.33
CA PRO A 13 5.01 10.65 4.63
C PRO A 13 3.59 10.58 5.22
N ASP A 14 2.59 10.22 4.41
CA ASP A 14 1.20 10.03 4.81
C ASP A 14 0.67 8.75 4.11
N PRO A 15 0.69 7.57 4.77
CA PRO A 15 0.18 6.32 4.20
C PRO A 15 -1.33 6.27 3.91
N PRO A 16 -2.22 6.82 4.77
CA PRO A 16 -3.65 6.92 4.48
C PRO A 16 -4.01 7.63 3.17
N ALA A 17 -3.39 8.77 2.87
CA ALA A 17 -3.77 9.59 1.72
C ALA A 17 -3.67 8.88 0.34
N PRO A 18 -2.51 8.30 -0.06
CA PRO A 18 -2.43 7.56 -1.31
C PRO A 18 -3.24 6.27 -1.25
N ALA A 19 -3.40 5.63 -0.08
CA ALA A 19 -4.26 4.46 0.02
C ALA A 19 -5.71 4.78 -0.34
N ASP A 20 -6.26 5.90 0.13
CA ASP A 20 -7.60 6.35 -0.22
C ASP A 20 -7.73 6.65 -1.72
N PHE A 21 -6.72 7.29 -2.31
CA PHE A 21 -6.64 7.53 -3.75
C PHE A 21 -6.65 6.21 -4.55
N TYR A 22 -5.76 5.28 -4.24
CA TYR A 22 -5.62 4.01 -4.97
C TYR A 22 -6.81 3.07 -4.74
N ARG A 23 -7.42 3.11 -3.55
CA ARG A 23 -8.67 2.39 -3.27
C ARG A 23 -9.79 2.87 -4.19
N ALA A 24 -9.95 4.18 -4.31
CA ALA A 24 -10.96 4.77 -5.19
C ALA A 24 -10.65 4.53 -6.68
N LEU A 25 -9.38 4.67 -7.08
CA LEU A 25 -8.94 4.48 -8.46
C LEU A 25 -9.10 3.03 -8.94
N LEU A 26 -8.73 2.06 -8.10
CA LEU A 26 -8.65 0.66 -8.49
C LEU A 26 -9.90 -0.15 -8.10
N GLY A 27 -10.77 0.41 -7.24
CA GLY A 27 -11.87 -0.33 -6.62
C GLY A 27 -11.38 -1.45 -5.69
N TRP A 28 -10.16 -1.33 -5.16
CA TRP A 28 -9.56 -2.33 -4.27
C TRP A 28 -10.09 -2.19 -2.85
N GLN A 29 -9.94 -3.25 -2.06
CA GLN A 29 -10.42 -3.29 -0.68
C GLN A 29 -9.28 -3.03 0.28
N GLU A 30 -9.54 -2.21 1.29
CA GLU A 30 -8.64 -2.06 2.42
C GLU A 30 -8.73 -3.28 3.34
N VAL A 31 -7.56 -3.84 3.67
CA VAL A 31 -7.48 -5.01 4.56
C VAL A 31 -6.78 -4.70 5.88
N GLU A 32 -6.01 -3.61 5.93
CA GLU A 32 -5.35 -3.12 7.14
C GLU A 32 -5.12 -1.62 7.02
N ARG A 33 -5.41 -0.86 8.08
CA ARG A 33 -5.12 0.58 8.17
C ARG A 33 -4.60 0.95 9.55
N LYS A 34 -3.43 1.57 9.54
CA LYS A 34 -2.73 2.19 10.65
C LYS A 34 -2.09 3.50 10.16
N PRO A 35 -1.80 4.47 11.04
CA PRO A 35 -1.11 5.70 10.64
C PRO A 35 0.21 5.44 9.88
N GLU A 36 0.94 4.39 10.27
CA GLU A 36 2.24 4.03 9.70
C GLU A 36 2.16 3.05 8.52
N TRP A 37 0.99 2.47 8.25
CA TRP A 37 0.85 1.38 7.30
C TRP A 37 -0.59 1.21 6.81
N VAL A 38 -0.79 1.12 5.50
CA VAL A 38 -2.07 0.76 4.90
C VAL A 38 -1.87 -0.33 3.85
N ARG A 39 -2.74 -1.33 3.82
CA ARG A 39 -2.71 -2.42 2.83
C ARG A 39 -4.03 -2.53 2.08
N LEU A 40 -3.92 -2.59 0.76
CA LEU A 40 -5.00 -2.83 -0.18
C LEU A 40 -4.84 -4.20 -0.86
N LYS A 41 -5.98 -4.77 -1.24
CA LYS A 41 -6.07 -6.04 -1.96
C LYS A 41 -7.13 -5.96 -3.06
N ALA A 42 -6.85 -6.57 -4.21
CA ALA A 42 -7.84 -6.75 -5.27
C ALA A 42 -8.99 -7.67 -4.78
N PRO A 43 -10.26 -7.38 -5.12
CA PRO A 43 -11.40 -8.13 -4.60
C PRO A 43 -11.44 -9.61 -5.02
N HIS A 44 -10.83 -9.95 -6.15
CA HIS A 44 -10.89 -11.30 -6.75
C HIS A 44 -9.53 -12.01 -6.85
N GLN A 45 -8.46 -11.42 -6.28
CA GLN A 45 -7.12 -11.98 -6.36
C GLN A 45 -6.41 -11.87 -5.02
N GLU A 46 -5.66 -12.91 -4.65
CA GLU A 46 -4.86 -12.90 -3.43
C GLU A 46 -3.62 -12.00 -3.53
N ARG A 47 -3.05 -11.90 -4.73
CA ARG A 47 -1.79 -11.22 -5.03
C ARG A 47 -1.81 -10.63 -6.45
N PRO A 48 -1.02 -9.58 -6.73
CA PRO A 48 -0.20 -8.86 -5.77
C PRO A 48 -1.04 -7.92 -4.88
N GLY A 49 -0.60 -7.72 -3.63
CA GLY A 49 -1.13 -6.66 -2.78
C GLY A 49 -0.47 -5.31 -3.07
N LEU A 50 -1.06 -4.23 -2.55
CA LEU A 50 -0.50 -2.89 -2.58
C LEU A 50 -0.47 -2.32 -1.17
N SER A 51 0.71 -1.97 -0.67
CA SER A 51 0.87 -1.40 0.66
C SER A 51 1.54 -0.04 0.61
N PHE A 52 1.19 0.81 1.58
CA PHE A 52 1.79 2.11 1.83
C PHE A 52 2.42 2.10 3.20
N GLN A 53 3.68 2.49 3.29
CA GLN A 53 4.44 2.53 4.52
C GLN A 53 4.85 3.97 4.82
N LEU A 54 4.81 4.34 6.10
CA LEU A 54 5.34 5.62 6.54
C LEU A 54 6.84 5.67 6.25
N GLU A 55 7.22 6.58 5.37
CA GLU A 55 8.61 6.89 5.04
C GLU A 55 8.76 8.41 5.06
N THR A 56 9.52 8.90 6.04
CA THR A 56 9.84 10.31 6.18
C THR A 56 11.18 10.57 5.52
N ALA A 57 11.30 11.68 4.79
CA ALA A 57 12.60 12.14 4.31
C ALA A 57 13.56 12.32 5.51
N PRO A 58 14.84 11.96 5.37
CA PRO A 58 15.82 12.28 6.41
C PRO A 58 15.84 13.79 6.67
N PRO A 59 16.11 14.22 7.92
CA PRO A 59 16.22 15.63 8.23
C PRO A 59 17.29 16.26 7.33
N ARG A 60 16.95 17.39 6.69
CA ARG A 60 17.95 18.18 5.97
C ARG A 60 18.83 18.87 7.02
N GLY A 61 20.08 18.42 7.13
CA GLY A 61 21.12 19.08 7.91
C GLY A 61 21.67 20.32 7.20
#